data_AF-A0A2T0JED0-F1
#
_entry.id   AF-A0A2T0JED0-F1
#
_cell.length_a   1.000
_cell.length_b   1.000
_cell.length_c   1.000
_cell.angle_alpha   90.00
_cell.angle_beta   90.00
_cell.angle_gamma   90.00
#
_symmetry.space_group_name_H-M   'P 1'
#
loop_
_entity.id
_entity.type
_entity.pdbx_description
1 polymer ?
#
loop_
_entity_poly.entity_id
_entity_poly.type
_entity_poly.pdbx_seq_one_letter_code
_entity_poly.pdbx_strand_id
1 'polypeptide(L)'
;MTVQPPDPADIRRRLARGHGLTIPLDPSLTMPEATAVARDLRSALGADVAVLASPMAGGPIVRVLQLVGDADASAVLPALERLVAEFRAVACALVERSNALEDPEEVRHDGATWSLFPHGEHCRFENEATGVVVEADIHDPGRMDPYFLLEYAQTTGRHDAVVDLCVEGFHDMCRLLDVAGVVYR
;
A
#
# COMPACT_ATOMS: atom_id res chain seq x y z
N MET A 1 7.19 28.02 25.51
CA MET A 1 8.25 27.84 24.50
C MET A 1 7.54 27.53 23.20
N THR A 2 7.67 28.39 22.18
CA THR A 2 7.15 28.10 20.84
C THR A 2 7.97 26.94 20.26
N VAL A 3 7.33 25.79 20.06
CA VAL A 3 7.94 24.67 19.33
C VAL A 3 8.12 25.13 17.88
N GLN A 4 9.35 25.20 17.42
CA GLN A 4 9.65 25.59 16.05
C GLN A 4 9.16 24.48 15.09
N PRO A 5 8.50 24.81 13.97
CA PRO A 5 8.08 23.80 13.02
C PRO A 5 9.27 23.00 12.48
N PRO A 6 9.09 21.71 12.12
CA PRO A 6 10.17 20.89 11.61
C PRO A 6 10.82 21.50 10.36
N ASP A 7 12.15 21.53 10.31
CA ASP A 7 12.90 22.08 9.17
C ASP A 7 12.98 21.05 8.02
N PRO A 8 12.42 21.34 6.81
CA PRO A 8 12.51 20.45 5.67
C PRO A 8 13.95 20.11 5.25
N ALA A 9 14.91 21.03 5.42
CA ALA A 9 16.30 20.77 5.07
C ALA A 9 16.95 19.76 6.01
N ASP A 10 16.62 19.81 7.31
CA ASP A 10 17.07 18.80 8.28
C ASP A 10 16.44 17.44 8.03
N ILE A 11 15.13 17.41 7.76
CA ILE A 11 14.42 16.18 7.45
C ILE A 11 15.06 15.48 6.25
N ARG A 12 15.30 16.20 5.15
CA ARG A 12 15.95 15.62 3.96
C ARG A 12 17.31 14.98 4.24
N ARG A 13 18.13 15.58 5.10
CA ARG A 13 19.45 15.03 5.43
C ARG A 13 19.38 13.74 6.22
N ARG A 14 18.30 13.53 6.97
CA ARG A 14 18.12 12.41 7.89
C ARG A 14 17.27 11.29 7.32
N LEU A 15 16.46 11.59 6.31
CA LEU A 15 15.51 10.66 5.74
C LEU A 15 16.25 9.62 4.89
N ALA A 16 15.91 8.35 5.09
CA ALA A 16 16.44 7.23 4.32
C ALA A 16 15.35 6.20 4.05
N ARG A 17 15.45 5.51 2.91
CA ARG A 17 14.57 4.40 2.53
C ARG A 17 14.57 3.30 3.60
N GLY A 18 13.40 2.81 3.98
CA GLY A 18 13.23 1.78 5.02
C GLY A 18 13.44 2.27 6.45
N HIS A 19 13.76 3.56 6.62
CA HIS A 19 14.10 4.17 7.90
C HIS A 19 13.34 5.48 8.07
N GLY A 20 12.01 5.36 8.15
CA GLY A 20 11.12 6.48 8.40
C GLY A 20 11.47 7.28 9.65
N LEU A 21 11.24 8.60 9.60
CA LEU A 21 11.43 9.50 10.73
C LEU A 21 10.12 9.72 11.46
N THR A 22 10.17 9.72 12.79
CA THR A 22 9.07 10.15 13.65
C THR A 22 9.47 11.46 14.32
N ILE A 23 8.69 12.50 14.09
CA ILE A 23 8.95 13.85 14.60
C ILE A 23 7.78 14.23 15.52
N PRO A 24 8.04 14.42 16.83
CA PRO A 24 7.01 14.93 17.73
C PRO A 24 6.67 16.38 17.37
N LEU A 25 5.38 16.70 17.39
CA LEU A 25 4.91 18.08 17.25
C LEU A 25 4.59 18.68 18.63
N ASP A 26 4.20 19.95 18.65
CA ASP A 26 3.71 20.60 19.87
C ASP A 26 2.47 19.84 20.40
N PRO A 27 2.48 19.41 21.67
CA PRO A 27 1.40 18.62 22.26
C PRO A 27 0.07 19.36 22.35
N SER A 28 0.06 20.69 22.24
CA SER A 28 -1.15 21.50 22.23
C SER A 28 -1.86 21.52 20.87
N LEU A 29 -1.22 21.06 19.81
CA LEU A 29 -1.83 21.02 18.48
C LEU A 29 -2.95 19.98 18.42
N THR A 30 -4.02 20.38 17.76
CA THR A 30 -5.10 19.47 17.36
C THR A 30 -4.67 18.64 16.13
N MET A 31 -5.36 17.53 15.90
CA MET A 31 -5.09 16.70 14.71
C MET A 31 -5.28 17.43 13.36
N PRO A 32 -6.29 18.32 13.18
CA PRO A 32 -6.38 19.14 11.98
C PRO A 32 -5.17 20.05 11.76
N GLU A 33 -4.63 20.65 12.83
CA GLU A 33 -3.43 21.51 12.74
C GLU A 33 -2.18 20.67 12.43
N ALA A 34 -2.01 19.52 13.10
CA ALA A 34 -0.94 18.58 12.78
C ALA A 34 -1.00 18.08 11.32
N THR A 35 -2.22 17.86 10.79
CA THR A 35 -2.44 17.49 9.39
C THR A 35 -2.06 18.62 8.43
N ALA A 36 -2.31 19.87 8.81
CA ALA A 36 -1.85 21.03 8.03
C ALA A 36 -0.31 21.08 8.00
N VAL A 37 0.35 20.89 9.14
CA VAL A 37 1.82 20.80 9.22
C VAL A 37 2.37 19.68 8.33
N ALA A 38 1.77 18.48 8.37
CA ALA A 38 2.17 17.37 7.52
C ALA A 38 2.03 17.70 6.02
N ARG A 39 0.97 18.41 5.63
CA ARG A 39 0.75 18.84 4.25
C ARG A 39 1.80 19.86 3.78
N ASP A 40 2.10 20.84 4.62
CA ASP A 40 3.10 21.88 4.32
C ASP A 40 4.50 21.26 4.19
N LEU A 41 4.84 20.33 5.09
CA LEU A 41 6.07 19.56 5.01
C LEU A 41 6.14 18.71 3.74
N ARG A 42 5.06 18.02 3.36
CA ARG A 42 5.01 17.23 2.12
C ARG A 42 5.29 18.11 0.90
N SER A 43 4.63 19.26 0.82
CA SER A 43 4.84 20.24 -0.25
C SER A 43 6.30 20.72 -0.30
N ALA A 44 6.90 20.97 0.87
CA ALA A 44 8.27 21.43 0.97
C ALA A 44 9.31 20.34 0.70
N LEU A 45 9.00 19.05 0.88
CA LEU A 45 9.94 17.93 0.78
C LEU A 45 10.00 17.31 -0.62
N GLY A 46 8.85 17.10 -1.28
CA GLY A 46 8.80 16.52 -2.62
C GLY A 46 7.75 15.40 -2.75
N ALA A 47 7.55 14.93 -3.98
CA ALA A 47 6.56 13.90 -4.31
C ALA A 47 6.99 12.48 -3.90
N ASP A 48 8.29 12.26 -3.76
CA ASP A 48 8.94 11.03 -3.31
C ASP A 48 9.00 10.91 -1.78
N VAL A 49 8.27 11.76 -1.05
CA VAL A 49 8.21 11.73 0.41
C VAL A 49 6.76 11.67 0.88
N ALA A 50 6.44 10.65 1.68
CA ALA A 50 5.19 10.60 2.42
C ALA A 50 5.34 11.32 3.76
N VAL A 51 4.34 12.12 4.12
CA VAL A 51 4.27 12.82 5.40
C VAL A 51 2.89 12.60 5.98
N LEU A 52 2.83 11.99 7.16
CA LEU A 52 1.60 11.50 7.78
C LEU A 52 1.49 12.07 9.19
N ALA A 53 0.41 12.77 9.49
CA ALA A 53 0.09 13.16 10.86
C ALA A 53 -0.56 11.99 11.58
N SER A 54 -0.19 11.74 12.85
CA SER A 54 -0.78 10.67 13.65
C SER A 54 -0.87 11.07 15.12
N PRO A 55 -1.90 10.63 15.85
CA PRO A 55 -1.96 10.82 17.29
C PRO A 55 -0.97 9.89 18.01
N MET A 56 -0.34 10.37 19.09
CA MET A 56 0.43 9.53 20.01
C MET A 56 0.20 9.98 21.46
N ALA A 57 0.45 9.07 22.41
CA ALA A 57 0.47 9.41 23.83
C ALA A 57 1.48 10.55 24.07
N GLY A 58 0.99 11.72 24.50
CA GLY A 58 1.82 12.90 24.73
C GLY A 58 1.80 13.95 23.62
N GLY A 59 1.03 13.76 22.54
CA GLY A 59 0.82 14.77 21.49
C GLY A 59 0.80 14.19 20.08
N PRO A 60 0.41 14.99 19.06
CA PRO A 60 0.48 14.56 17.68
C PRO A 60 1.94 14.44 17.20
N ILE A 61 2.15 13.56 16.23
CA ILE A 61 3.43 13.37 15.55
C ILE A 61 3.27 13.47 14.05
N VAL A 62 4.41 13.65 13.38
CA VAL A 62 4.53 13.46 11.95
C VAL A 62 5.48 12.29 11.68
N ARG A 63 5.01 11.33 10.87
CA ARG A 63 5.85 10.28 10.30
C ARG A 63 6.23 10.68 8.88
N VAL A 64 7.52 10.62 8.57
CA VAL A 64 8.08 10.97 7.26
C VAL A 64 8.76 9.73 6.67
N LEU A 65 8.39 9.34 5.45
CA LEU A 65 8.95 8.19 4.75
C LEU A 65 9.56 8.62 3.42
N GLN A 66 10.75 8.11 3.08
CA GLN A 66 11.28 8.22 1.72
C GLN A 66 10.60 7.15 0.89
N LEU A 67 9.85 7.54 -0.13
CA LEU A 67 9.23 6.63 -1.09
C LEU A 67 10.19 6.32 -2.24
N VAL A 68 9.81 5.34 -3.05
CA VAL A 68 10.47 5.05 -4.33
C VAL A 68 10.55 6.30 -5.22
N GLY A 69 11.73 6.54 -5.79
CA GLY A 69 11.98 7.68 -6.68
C GLY A 69 11.50 7.43 -8.11
N ASP A 70 11.36 8.51 -8.89
CA ASP A 70 10.77 8.45 -10.25
C ASP A 70 11.52 7.53 -11.20
N ALA A 71 12.86 7.49 -11.12
CA ALA A 71 13.67 6.64 -11.98
C ALA A 71 13.44 5.15 -11.70
N ASP A 72 13.42 4.76 -10.42
CA ASP A 72 13.20 3.37 -10.00
C ASP A 72 11.75 2.94 -10.28
N ALA A 73 10.79 3.82 -9.98
CA ALA A 73 9.38 3.60 -10.31
C ALA A 73 9.19 3.40 -11.82
N SER A 74 9.82 4.23 -12.65
CA SER A 74 9.77 4.09 -14.11
C SER A 74 10.42 2.80 -14.61
N ALA A 75 11.53 2.39 -13.98
CA ALA A 75 12.25 1.17 -14.36
C ALA A 75 11.44 -0.11 -14.07
N VAL A 76 10.59 -0.11 -13.04
CA VAL A 76 9.78 -1.27 -12.67
C VAL A 76 8.40 -1.31 -13.34
N LEU A 77 8.00 -0.27 -14.09
CA LEU A 77 6.68 -0.18 -14.73
C LEU A 77 6.25 -1.47 -15.46
N PRO A 78 7.08 -2.09 -16.32
CA PRO A 78 6.66 -3.32 -17.01
C PRO A 78 6.38 -4.49 -16.06
N ALA A 79 7.08 -4.57 -14.93
CA ALA A 79 6.85 -5.60 -13.93
C ALA A 79 5.59 -5.32 -13.11
N LEU A 80 5.34 -4.05 -12.78
CA LEU A 80 4.11 -3.61 -12.12
C LEU A 80 2.87 -3.87 -12.99
N GLU A 81 2.94 -3.56 -14.29
CA GLU A 81 1.82 -3.82 -15.23
C GLU A 81 1.45 -5.30 -15.28
N ARG A 82 2.45 -6.20 -15.29
CA ARG A 82 2.22 -7.65 -15.22
C ARG A 82 1.57 -8.05 -13.90
N LEU A 83 2.10 -7.57 -12.77
CA LEU A 83 1.53 -7.81 -11.44
C LEU A 83 0.05 -7.38 -11.38
N VAL A 84 -0.26 -6.16 -11.84
CA VAL A 84 -1.62 -5.61 -11.88
C VAL A 84 -2.55 -6.46 -12.75
N ALA A 85 -2.10 -6.85 -13.95
CA ALA A 85 -2.90 -7.66 -14.86
C ALA A 85 -3.17 -9.06 -14.28
N GLU A 86 -2.15 -9.70 -13.70
CA GLU A 86 -2.27 -11.02 -13.07
C GLU A 86 -3.18 -10.99 -11.85
N PHE A 87 -2.99 -10.02 -10.94
CA PHE A 87 -3.83 -9.87 -9.76
C PHE A 87 -5.31 -9.71 -10.15
N ARG A 88 -5.62 -8.80 -11.09
CA ARG A 88 -6.99 -8.57 -11.55
C ARG A 88 -7.61 -9.82 -12.18
N ALA A 89 -6.85 -10.54 -12.99
CA ALA A 89 -7.34 -11.76 -13.63
C ALA A 89 -7.72 -12.81 -12.58
N VAL A 90 -6.86 -13.04 -11.59
CA VAL A 90 -7.09 -14.03 -10.53
C VAL A 90 -8.22 -13.57 -9.60
N ALA A 91 -8.22 -12.32 -9.15
CA ALA A 91 -9.27 -11.76 -8.30
C ALA A 91 -10.67 -11.88 -8.93
N CYS A 92 -10.82 -11.44 -10.19
CA CYS A 92 -12.07 -11.58 -10.93
C CYS A 92 -12.49 -13.05 -11.06
N ALA A 93 -11.56 -13.94 -11.39
CA ALA A 93 -11.81 -15.36 -11.59
C ALA A 93 -12.27 -16.07 -10.29
N LEU A 94 -11.69 -15.71 -9.15
CA LEU A 94 -12.03 -16.28 -7.85
C LEU A 94 -13.39 -15.76 -7.35
N VAL A 95 -13.64 -14.46 -7.46
CA VAL A 95 -14.94 -13.86 -7.09
C VAL A 95 -16.08 -14.39 -7.97
N GLU A 96 -15.88 -14.51 -9.29
CA GLU A 96 -16.87 -15.09 -10.20
C GLU A 96 -17.25 -16.53 -9.79
N ARG A 97 -16.24 -17.36 -9.48
CA ARG A 97 -16.45 -18.75 -9.05
C ARG A 97 -17.15 -18.85 -7.71
N SER A 98 -16.75 -18.01 -6.75
CA SER A 98 -17.39 -17.91 -5.44
C SER A 98 -18.87 -17.56 -5.59
N ASN A 99 -19.20 -16.57 -6.40
CA ASN A 99 -20.58 -16.12 -6.60
C ASN A 99 -21.46 -17.12 -7.35
N ALA A 100 -20.86 -18.10 -8.05
CA ALA A 100 -21.60 -19.16 -8.73
C ALA A 100 -22.05 -20.30 -7.79
N LEU A 101 -21.59 -20.30 -6.54
CA LEU A 101 -21.88 -21.32 -5.54
C LEU A 101 -22.75 -20.74 -4.41
N GLU A 102 -23.53 -21.60 -3.77
CA GLU A 102 -24.29 -21.25 -2.58
C GLU A 102 -23.41 -21.48 -1.34
N ASP A 103 -23.06 -20.40 -0.65
CA ASP A 103 -22.26 -20.38 0.59
C ASP A 103 -20.95 -21.20 0.53
N PRO A 104 -20.04 -20.93 -0.44
CA PRO A 104 -18.82 -21.71 -0.59
C PRO A 104 -17.79 -21.41 0.50
N GLU A 105 -17.23 -22.45 1.10
CA GLU A 105 -16.02 -22.37 1.92
C GLU A 105 -14.75 -22.48 1.05
N GLU A 106 -14.85 -23.03 -0.16
CA GLU A 106 -13.74 -23.29 -1.07
C GLU A 106 -14.16 -23.13 -2.54
N VAL A 107 -13.21 -22.77 -3.42
CA VAL A 107 -13.38 -22.81 -4.88
C VAL A 107 -12.19 -23.47 -5.59
N ARG A 108 -12.45 -24.00 -6.79
CA ARG A 108 -11.41 -24.54 -7.69
C ARG A 108 -11.03 -23.54 -8.77
N HIS A 109 -9.76 -23.17 -8.83
CA HIS A 109 -9.22 -22.31 -9.87
C HIS A 109 -7.78 -22.74 -10.23
N ASP A 110 -7.50 -22.83 -11.54
CA ASP A 110 -6.20 -23.24 -12.10
C ASP A 110 -5.60 -24.50 -11.48
N GLY A 111 -6.45 -25.51 -11.26
CA GLY A 111 -6.05 -26.81 -10.73
C GLY A 111 -5.82 -26.86 -9.21
N ALA A 112 -5.95 -25.73 -8.50
CA ALA A 112 -5.81 -25.64 -7.05
C ALA A 112 -7.16 -25.43 -6.34
N THR A 113 -7.20 -25.80 -5.06
CA THR A 113 -8.27 -25.43 -4.13
C THR A 113 -7.87 -24.12 -3.44
N TRP A 114 -8.83 -23.22 -3.34
CA TRP A 114 -8.70 -21.95 -2.66
C TRP A 114 -9.72 -21.88 -1.53
N SER A 115 -9.26 -21.71 -0.29
CA SER A 115 -10.14 -21.49 0.86
C SER A 115 -10.62 -20.04 0.86
N LEU A 116 -11.88 -19.83 1.23
CA LEU A 116 -12.54 -18.53 1.24
C LEU A 116 -12.69 -18.03 2.67
N PHE A 117 -12.36 -16.75 2.88
CA PHE A 117 -12.55 -16.05 4.14
C PHE A 117 -13.31 -14.74 3.87
N PRO A 118 -14.65 -14.79 3.72
CA PRO A 118 -15.47 -13.60 3.49
C PRO A 118 -15.47 -12.68 4.71
N HIS A 119 -15.29 -11.38 4.51
CA HIS A 119 -15.38 -10.38 5.58
C HIS A 119 -15.75 -9.00 5.03
N GLY A 120 -16.90 -8.49 5.45
CA GLY A 120 -17.41 -7.21 4.95
C GLY A 120 -17.68 -7.25 3.44
N GLU A 121 -17.15 -6.27 2.71
CA GLU A 121 -17.26 -6.16 1.24
C GLU A 121 -16.17 -6.96 0.51
N HIS A 122 -15.28 -7.62 1.25
CA HIS A 122 -14.10 -8.30 0.70
C HIS A 122 -14.18 -9.81 0.95
N CYS A 123 -13.48 -10.56 0.12
CA CYS A 123 -13.17 -11.95 0.38
C CYS A 123 -11.68 -12.17 0.18
N ARG A 124 -11.07 -12.81 1.18
CA ARG A 124 -9.71 -13.32 1.09
C ARG A 124 -9.75 -14.76 0.60
N PHE A 125 -8.95 -15.04 -0.40
CA PHE A 125 -8.76 -16.34 -1.01
C PHE A 125 -7.34 -16.81 -0.76
N GLU A 126 -7.17 -17.99 -0.20
CA GLU A 126 -5.86 -18.57 0.05
C GLU A 126 -5.70 -19.89 -0.72
N ASN A 127 -4.66 -19.98 -1.55
CA ASN A 127 -4.30 -21.21 -2.22
C ASN A 127 -3.59 -22.15 -1.25
N GLU A 128 -4.25 -23.22 -0.83
CA GLU A 128 -3.72 -24.13 0.20
C GLU A 128 -2.39 -24.79 -0.18
N ALA A 129 -2.17 -25.01 -1.49
CA ALA A 129 -0.98 -25.70 -1.97
C ALA A 129 0.25 -24.79 -2.02
N THR A 130 0.06 -23.50 -2.30
CA THR A 130 1.16 -22.55 -2.55
C THR A 130 1.29 -21.47 -1.48
N GLY A 131 0.27 -21.27 -0.65
CA GLY A 131 0.17 -20.14 0.28
C GLY A 131 -0.07 -18.79 -0.40
N VAL A 132 -0.40 -18.79 -1.71
CA VAL A 132 -0.72 -17.54 -2.42
C VAL A 132 -2.02 -16.97 -1.89
N VAL A 133 -2.02 -15.66 -1.65
CA VAL A 133 -3.17 -14.92 -1.13
C VAL A 133 -3.66 -13.93 -2.16
N VAL A 134 -4.98 -13.89 -2.36
CA VAL A 134 -5.67 -12.84 -3.11
C VAL A 134 -6.80 -12.30 -2.24
N GLU A 135 -6.85 -11.00 -2.02
CA GLU A 135 -7.96 -10.36 -1.33
C GLU A 135 -8.62 -9.35 -2.26
N ALA A 136 -9.94 -9.48 -2.44
CA ALA A 136 -10.67 -8.77 -3.48
C ALA A 136 -12.02 -8.26 -2.99
N ASP A 137 -12.44 -7.13 -3.55
CA ASP A 137 -13.80 -6.61 -3.39
C ASP A 137 -14.78 -7.51 -4.17
N ILE A 138 -15.79 -8.03 -3.48
CA ILE A 138 -16.73 -9.00 -4.10
C ILE A 138 -17.69 -8.33 -5.09
N HIS A 139 -17.80 -7.00 -5.06
CA HIS A 139 -18.63 -6.21 -5.95
C HIS A 139 -17.84 -5.56 -7.10
N ASP A 140 -16.55 -5.30 -6.90
CA ASP A 140 -15.64 -4.77 -7.92
C ASP A 140 -14.25 -5.45 -7.84
N PRO A 141 -14.13 -6.74 -8.21
CA PRO A 141 -12.89 -7.52 -8.02
C PRO A 141 -11.69 -7.02 -8.85
N GLY A 142 -11.94 -6.19 -9.87
CA GLY A 142 -10.89 -5.54 -10.65
C GLY A 142 -10.32 -4.28 -9.99
N ARG A 143 -11.02 -3.74 -8.97
CA ARG A 143 -10.56 -2.60 -8.19
C ARG A 143 -9.46 -3.04 -7.25
N MET A 144 -8.33 -2.37 -7.35
CA MET A 144 -7.15 -2.73 -6.58
C MET A 144 -7.08 -1.93 -5.29
N ASP A 145 -6.70 -2.63 -4.23
CA ASP A 145 -6.15 -2.04 -3.03
C ASP A 145 -4.62 -2.25 -3.07
N PRO A 146 -3.80 -1.19 -2.88
CA PRO A 146 -2.34 -1.31 -2.89
C PRO A 146 -1.80 -2.30 -1.85
N TYR A 147 -2.48 -2.46 -0.71
CA TYR A 147 -2.07 -3.41 0.32
C TYR A 147 -2.27 -4.86 -0.17
N PHE A 148 -3.45 -5.19 -0.70
CA PHE A 148 -3.75 -6.53 -1.22
C PHE A 148 -2.92 -6.89 -2.45
N LEU A 149 -2.65 -5.90 -3.32
CA LEU A 149 -1.76 -6.10 -4.47
C LEU A 149 -0.34 -6.45 -4.02
N LEU A 150 0.17 -5.78 -2.99
CA LEU A 150 1.49 -6.06 -2.43
C LEU A 150 1.52 -7.43 -1.74
N GLU A 151 0.48 -7.80 -0.99
CA GLU A 151 0.38 -9.13 -0.37
C GLU A 151 0.37 -10.25 -1.42
N TYR A 152 -0.37 -10.08 -2.51
CA TYR A 152 -0.33 -11.02 -3.64
C TYR A 152 1.08 -11.09 -4.26
N ALA A 153 1.73 -9.94 -4.49
CA ALA A 153 3.09 -9.91 -5.02
C ALA A 153 4.09 -10.67 -4.14
N GLN A 154 3.96 -10.53 -2.82
CA GLN A 154 4.81 -11.17 -1.82
C GLN A 154 4.54 -12.68 -1.73
N THR A 155 3.28 -13.09 -1.67
CA THR A 155 2.90 -14.50 -1.46
C THR A 155 3.09 -15.36 -2.72
N THR A 156 3.06 -14.75 -3.91
CA THR A 156 3.38 -15.46 -5.15
C THR A 156 4.87 -15.72 -5.35
N GLY A 157 5.76 -14.90 -4.77
CA GLY A 157 7.21 -15.01 -4.98
C GLY A 157 7.66 -14.85 -6.43
N ARG A 158 6.86 -14.17 -7.27
CA ARG A 158 7.13 -13.98 -8.72
C ARG A 158 7.39 -12.52 -9.10
N HIS A 159 7.29 -11.60 -8.15
CA HIS A 159 7.29 -10.16 -8.40
C HIS A 159 8.38 -9.40 -7.61
N ASP A 160 9.54 -10.03 -7.40
CA ASP A 160 10.66 -9.50 -6.60
C ASP A 160 11.04 -8.06 -6.98
N ALA A 161 11.09 -7.74 -8.27
CA ALA A 161 11.42 -6.39 -8.73
C ALA A 161 10.48 -5.30 -8.17
N VAL A 162 9.20 -5.62 -7.96
CA VAL A 162 8.23 -4.71 -7.33
C VAL A 162 8.34 -4.78 -5.81
N VAL A 163 8.41 -6.00 -5.26
CA VAL A 163 8.48 -6.24 -3.80
C VAL A 163 9.70 -5.58 -3.17
N ASP A 164 10.87 -5.71 -3.79
CA ASP A 164 12.14 -5.14 -3.31
C ASP A 164 12.10 -3.60 -3.28
N LEU A 165 11.31 -2.98 -4.16
CA LEU A 165 11.09 -1.53 -4.17
C LEU A 165 10.02 -1.08 -3.16
N CYS A 166 9.18 -1.98 -2.65
CA CYS A 166 8.13 -1.66 -1.69
C CYS A 166 8.58 -1.77 -0.21
N VAL A 167 9.75 -1.22 0.11
CA VAL A 167 10.31 -1.24 1.48
C VAL A 167 9.42 -0.51 2.49
N GLU A 168 8.71 0.54 2.08
CA GLU A 168 7.72 1.27 2.89
C GLU A 168 6.29 0.70 2.72
N GLY A 169 6.19 -0.51 2.17
CA GLY A 169 4.96 -1.27 2.02
C GLY A 169 3.91 -0.56 1.17
N PHE A 170 2.71 -0.40 1.75
CA PHE A 170 1.56 0.26 1.15
C PHE A 170 1.92 1.59 0.46
N HIS A 171 2.72 2.43 1.11
CA HIS A 171 3.02 3.77 0.59
C HIS A 171 3.86 3.75 -0.68
N ASP A 172 4.78 2.78 -0.82
CA ASP A 172 5.53 2.59 -2.05
C ASP A 172 4.64 2.02 -3.15
N MET A 173 3.76 1.06 -2.83
CA MET A 173 2.83 0.52 -3.82
C MET A 173 1.90 1.62 -4.36
N CYS A 174 1.36 2.49 -3.48
CA CYS A 174 0.62 3.70 -3.92
C CYS A 174 1.45 4.55 -4.87
N ARG A 175 2.72 4.83 -4.52
CA ARG A 175 3.60 5.65 -5.35
C ARG A 175 3.84 5.03 -6.73
N LEU A 176 4.08 3.71 -6.79
CA LEU A 176 4.25 2.98 -8.04
C LEU A 176 3.00 3.05 -8.92
N LEU A 177 1.82 2.85 -8.34
CA LEU A 177 0.54 2.95 -9.05
C LEU A 177 0.25 4.37 -9.52
N ASP A 178 0.56 5.40 -8.72
CA ASP A 178 0.43 6.81 -9.10
C ASP A 178 1.30 7.15 -10.32
N VAL A 179 2.58 6.71 -10.32
CA VAL A 179 3.50 6.91 -11.46
C VAL A 179 3.00 6.19 -12.71
N ALA A 180 2.42 5.00 -12.55
CA ALA A 180 1.85 4.22 -13.63
C ALA A 180 0.49 4.76 -14.12
N GLY A 181 -0.11 5.74 -13.45
CA GLY A 181 -1.44 6.25 -13.77
C GLY A 181 -2.56 5.23 -13.52
N VAL A 182 -2.35 4.30 -12.60
CA VAL A 182 -3.29 3.23 -12.27
C VAL A 182 -4.18 3.68 -11.12
N VAL A 183 -5.50 3.59 -11.31
CA VAL A 183 -6.50 3.95 -10.28
C VAL A 183 -6.66 2.81 -9.27
N TYR A 184 -6.69 3.15 -7.98
CA TYR A 184 -6.87 2.23 -6.84
C TYR A 184 -7.81 2.82 -5.78
N ARG A 185 -8.17 2.02 -4.75
CA ARG A 185 -9.06 2.40 -3.64
C ARG A 185 -8.37 3.22 -2.56
#